data_AF-A0A0F8ZCL9-F1
#
_entry.id   AF-A0A0F8ZCL9-F1
#
_cell.length_a   1.000
_cell.length_b   1.000
_cell.length_c   1.000
_cell.angle_alpha   90.00
_cell.angle_beta   90.00
_cell.angle_gamma   90.00
#
_symmetry.space_group_name_H-M   'P 1'
#
loop_
_entity.id
_entity.type
_entity.pdbx_description
1 polymer ?
#
loop_
_entity_poly.entity_id
_entity_poly.type
_entity_poly.pdbx_seq_one_letter_code
_entity_poly.pdbx_strand_id
1 'polypeptide(L)'
;FNYFSVSASTNYQESWVFETINRDYDQDAREVVQDTISGFDAFRTYNFSTSLGTTIYGQFNFGEDKKIQAIRHTIKPSISFSYNPAFDQYYETYLAPELNDPEGPLTREVEYSRFDGGFYGAPSNFKSSGVSISINNNIEAKVRDKDSTALEPKKITLLNNLSVSTNYNFLADSLKLSPLRVSGTIPIIESKLSVNFNMTLDPYALNNNNQRIDKLNISNGGSLFRLTNASANFGYSFSSKSFNKKTENEDRDQNETFRNGGRPDALFGKSIDNINGEFYEDEEPEEDEEEEQELYNYTLPWNLRVNYNVNYGNLGRQNMITSHAMNFSGDVELGERWFVGASSGIDLTDGKFTPTQLRFRRDLESF
;
A
#
# COMPACT_ATOMS: atom_id res chain seq x y z
N PHE A 1 27.69 -2.71 16.15
CA PHE A 1 26.39 -2.28 16.70
C PHE A 1 26.42 -0.79 16.81
N ASN A 2 25.67 -0.04 16.00
CA ASN A 2 25.54 1.39 16.23
C ASN A 2 24.19 1.92 15.72
N TYR A 3 23.52 2.59 16.65
CA TYR A 3 22.28 3.37 16.60
C TYR A 3 20.97 2.57 16.52
N PHE A 4 20.38 2.39 17.69
CA PHE A 4 18.94 2.35 17.82
C PHE A 4 18.40 3.74 17.52
N SER A 5 17.42 3.83 16.63
CA SER A 5 16.62 5.04 16.42
C SER A 5 15.42 4.96 17.36
N VAL A 6 15.35 5.88 18.32
CA VAL A 6 14.26 5.99 19.27
C VAL A 6 13.51 7.28 18.98
N SER A 7 12.19 7.20 18.88
CA SER A 7 11.33 8.37 18.80
C SER A 7 10.13 8.19 19.71
N ALA A 8 9.72 9.28 20.34
CA ALA A 8 8.48 9.37 21.09
C ALA A 8 7.68 10.53 20.51
N SER A 9 6.37 10.34 20.36
CA SER A 9 5.46 11.37 19.91
C SER A 9 4.23 11.41 20.80
N THR A 10 3.74 12.62 21.01
CA THR A 10 2.43 12.87 21.59
C THR A 10 1.71 13.82 20.66
N ASN A 11 0.45 13.53 20.37
CA ASN A 11 -0.41 14.46 19.67
C ASN A 11 -1.46 14.93 20.66
N TYR A 12 -1.68 16.24 20.74
CA TYR A 12 -2.74 16.86 21.52
C TYR A 12 -3.53 17.77 20.58
N GLN A 13 -4.84 17.61 20.56
CA GLN A 13 -5.77 18.42 19.79
C GLN A 13 -6.86 18.94 20.72
N GLU A 14 -7.16 20.22 20.59
CA GLU A 14 -8.30 20.87 21.24
C GLU A 14 -9.22 21.44 20.19
N SER A 15 -10.50 21.09 20.27
CA SER A 15 -11.54 21.53 19.34
C SER A 15 -12.52 22.41 20.08
N TRP A 16 -12.78 23.61 19.55
CA TRP A 16 -13.73 24.56 20.11
C TRP A 16 -15.00 24.58 19.28
N VAL A 17 -16.15 24.49 19.94
CA VAL A 17 -17.48 24.53 19.33
C VAL A 17 -18.33 25.58 20.02
N PHE A 18 -19.31 26.11 19.29
CA PHE A 18 -20.26 27.11 19.80
C PHE A 18 -21.68 26.54 19.94
N GLU A 19 -21.86 25.26 19.67
CA GLU A 19 -23.11 24.52 19.79
C GLU A 19 -22.79 23.10 20.24
N THR A 20 -23.58 22.60 21.19
CA THR A 20 -23.58 21.19 21.63
C THR A 20 -25.02 20.66 21.59
N ILE A 21 -25.18 19.37 21.79
CA ILE A 21 -26.50 18.74 21.89
C ILE A 21 -26.73 18.16 23.28
N ASN A 22 -27.99 18.15 23.71
CA ASN A 22 -28.48 17.34 24.81
C ASN A 22 -29.56 16.39 24.29
N ARG A 23 -29.54 15.14 24.73
CA ARG A 23 -30.54 14.13 24.37
C ARG A 23 -31.21 13.57 25.61
N ASP A 24 -32.52 13.41 25.52
CA ASP A 24 -33.33 12.74 26.51
C ASP A 24 -34.46 11.95 25.82
N TYR A 25 -35.10 11.04 26.56
CA TYR A 25 -36.25 10.29 26.08
C TYR A 25 -37.55 10.87 26.64
N ASP A 26 -38.40 11.40 25.75
CA ASP A 26 -39.74 11.87 26.13
C ASP A 26 -40.69 10.66 26.13
N GLN A 27 -41.20 10.30 27.33
CA GLN A 27 -42.13 9.18 27.51
C GLN A 27 -43.52 9.45 26.91
N ASP A 28 -43.96 10.71 26.89
CA ASP A 28 -45.28 11.08 26.38
C ASP A 28 -45.29 11.05 24.85
N ALA A 29 -44.24 11.59 24.23
CA ALA A 29 -44.03 11.58 22.78
C ALA A 29 -43.46 10.24 22.26
N ARG A 30 -42.92 9.40 23.15
CA ARG A 30 -42.26 8.11 22.87
C ARG A 30 -41.08 8.21 21.91
N GLU A 31 -40.33 9.30 21.97
CA GLU A 31 -39.21 9.57 21.07
C GLU A 31 -38.00 10.13 21.81
N VAL A 32 -36.83 10.02 21.16
CA VAL A 32 -35.61 10.68 21.63
C VAL A 32 -35.68 12.13 21.18
N VAL A 33 -35.75 13.05 22.14
CA VAL A 33 -35.71 14.48 21.89
C VAL A 33 -34.24 14.92 21.93
N GLN A 34 -33.87 15.77 20.97
CA GLN A 34 -32.54 16.37 20.90
C GLN A 34 -32.65 17.88 20.90
N ASP A 35 -32.08 18.51 21.91
CA ASP A 35 -31.98 19.96 22.02
C ASP A 35 -30.59 20.43 21.63
N THR A 36 -30.51 21.47 20.79
CA THR A 36 -29.26 22.16 20.50
C THR A 36 -29.03 23.27 21.51
N ILE A 37 -27.91 23.20 22.22
CA ILE A 37 -27.49 24.17 23.22
C ILE A 37 -26.45 25.09 22.58
N SER A 38 -26.81 26.35 22.34
CA SER A 38 -25.86 27.36 21.90
C SER A 38 -24.97 27.80 23.07
N GLY A 39 -23.66 27.75 22.88
CA GLY A 39 -22.67 28.11 23.91
C GLY A 39 -21.27 27.62 23.55
N PHE A 40 -20.25 28.24 24.15
CA PHE A 40 -18.87 27.79 23.96
C PHE A 40 -18.60 26.51 24.75
N ASP A 41 -18.12 25.47 24.09
CA ASP A 41 -17.61 24.24 24.71
C ASP A 41 -16.36 23.73 23.95
N ALA A 42 -15.60 22.85 24.59
CA ALA A 42 -14.37 22.31 24.01
C ALA A 42 -14.10 20.88 24.46
N PHE A 43 -13.61 20.06 23.52
CA PHE A 43 -13.07 18.74 23.82
C PHE A 43 -11.61 18.63 23.40
N ARG A 44 -10.90 17.75 24.12
CA ARG A 44 -9.46 17.57 23.99
C ARG A 44 -9.18 16.10 23.77
N THR A 45 -8.42 15.81 22.72
CA THR A 45 -7.96 14.46 22.43
C THR A 45 -6.45 14.40 22.46
N TYR A 46 -5.89 13.31 22.96
CA TYR A 46 -4.47 13.06 22.93
C TYR A 46 -4.14 11.59 22.66
N ASN A 47 -2.98 11.35 22.06
CA ASN A 47 -2.42 10.00 21.92
C ASN A 47 -0.92 10.02 22.19
N PHE A 48 -0.39 8.85 22.52
CA PHE A 48 1.04 8.66 22.76
C PHE A 48 1.56 7.51 21.91
N SER A 49 2.72 7.71 21.28
CA SER A 49 3.42 6.63 20.60
C SER A 49 4.92 6.70 20.86
N THR A 50 5.57 5.54 20.85
CA THR A 50 7.02 5.43 20.96
C THR A 50 7.49 4.33 20.04
N SER A 51 8.53 4.57 19.26
CA SER A 51 9.11 3.58 18.36
C SER A 51 10.61 3.44 18.57
N LEU A 52 11.07 2.21 18.41
CA LEU A 52 12.46 1.78 18.47
C LEU A 52 12.75 1.01 17.19
N GLY A 53 13.76 1.43 16.44
CA GLY A 53 14.23 0.72 15.25
C GLY A 53 15.75 0.58 15.24
N THR A 54 16.26 -0.37 14.46
CA THR A 54 17.70 -0.45 14.18
C THR A 54 17.92 -1.00 12.77
N THR A 55 19.16 -0.97 12.29
CA THR A 55 19.54 -1.61 11.02
C THR A 55 20.67 -2.60 11.28
N ILE A 56 20.46 -3.83 10.86
CA ILE A 56 21.39 -4.95 10.98
C ILE A 56 21.86 -5.29 9.57
N TYR A 57 23.17 -5.28 9.37
CA TYR A 57 23.80 -5.68 8.11
C TYR A 57 24.42 -7.06 8.28
N GLY A 58 24.07 -7.98 7.39
CA GLY A 58 24.70 -9.28 7.23
C GLY A 58 25.31 -9.40 5.82
N GLN A 59 26.50 -9.99 5.74
CA GLN A 59 27.15 -10.29 4.47
C GLN A 59 27.74 -11.71 4.52
N PHE A 60 27.40 -12.51 3.53
CA PHE A 60 27.86 -13.88 3.37
C PHE A 60 28.70 -13.95 2.10
N ASN A 61 30.01 -14.22 2.23
CA ASN A 61 30.93 -14.31 1.10
C ASN A 61 31.13 -15.79 0.73
N PHE A 62 30.94 -16.11 -0.55
CA PHE A 62 31.11 -17.45 -1.11
C PHE A 62 32.40 -17.61 -1.93
N GLY A 63 33.08 -16.50 -2.23
CA GLY A 63 34.33 -16.44 -2.99
C GLY A 63 34.15 -15.94 -4.43
N GLU A 64 35.18 -15.29 -4.96
CA GLU A 64 35.17 -14.63 -6.29
C GLU A 64 34.99 -15.63 -7.45
N ASP A 65 35.39 -16.88 -7.22
CA ASP A 65 35.28 -17.97 -8.19
C ASP A 65 33.86 -18.55 -8.32
N LYS A 66 32.90 -18.10 -7.51
CA LYS A 66 31.51 -18.59 -7.56
C LYS A 66 30.63 -17.71 -8.44
N LYS A 67 29.55 -18.31 -8.98
CA LYS A 67 28.51 -17.58 -9.73
C LYS A 67 27.84 -16.51 -8.88
N ILE A 68 27.58 -16.85 -7.62
CA ILE A 68 27.16 -15.90 -6.58
C ILE A 68 28.37 -15.74 -5.67
N GLN A 69 29.01 -14.58 -5.69
CA GLN A 69 30.24 -14.32 -4.96
C GLN A 69 29.95 -13.88 -3.52
N ALA A 70 28.88 -13.11 -3.31
CA ALA A 70 28.44 -12.69 -1.99
C ALA A 70 26.94 -12.43 -1.96
N ILE A 71 26.31 -12.60 -0.79
CA ILE A 71 24.94 -12.17 -0.50
C ILE A 71 24.99 -11.17 0.63
N ARG A 72 24.36 -10.01 0.43
CA ARG A 72 24.16 -8.99 1.46
C ARG A 72 22.69 -9.00 1.89
N HIS A 73 22.46 -9.05 3.19
CA HIS A 73 21.14 -8.99 3.81
C HIS A 73 21.09 -7.81 4.78
N THR A 74 20.25 -6.84 4.47
CA THR A 74 19.96 -5.72 5.36
C THR A 74 18.61 -5.96 6.04
N ILE A 75 18.60 -6.01 7.37
CA ILE A 75 17.41 -6.22 8.18
C ILE A 75 17.14 -4.94 8.98
N LYS A 76 15.95 -4.38 8.86
CA LYS A 76 15.50 -3.21 9.62
C LYS A 76 14.33 -3.62 10.51
N PRO A 77 14.58 -4.16 11.71
CA PRO A 77 13.52 -4.40 12.67
C PRO A 77 13.08 -3.08 13.33
N SER A 78 11.78 -2.96 13.59
CA SER A 78 11.18 -1.88 14.37
C SER A 78 10.06 -2.39 15.26
N ILE A 79 9.94 -1.77 16.44
CA ILE A 79 8.89 -1.99 17.42
C ILE A 79 8.29 -0.63 17.74
N SER A 80 6.97 -0.51 17.71
CA SER A 80 6.25 0.73 17.98
C SER A 80 5.13 0.48 18.98
N PHE A 81 5.19 1.11 20.13
CA PHE A 81 4.11 1.18 21.10
C PHE A 81 3.20 2.35 20.78
N SER A 82 1.88 2.14 20.87
CA SER A 82 0.88 3.19 20.73
C SER A 82 -0.19 3.04 21.81
N TYR A 83 -0.62 4.18 22.35
CA TYR A 83 -1.71 4.28 23.31
C TYR A 83 -2.67 5.39 22.89
N ASN A 84 -3.93 5.01 22.70
CA ASN A 84 -5.04 5.92 22.45
C ASN A 84 -6.04 5.72 23.60
N PRO A 85 -6.24 6.72 24.47
CA PRO A 85 -7.27 6.67 25.51
C PRO A 85 -8.67 6.68 24.87
N ALA A 86 -9.67 6.21 25.63
CA ALA A 86 -11.05 6.61 25.37
C ALA A 86 -11.26 8.01 25.94
N PHE A 87 -12.16 8.78 25.33
CA PHE A 87 -12.58 10.08 25.85
C PHE A 87 -14.03 10.03 26.34
N ASP A 88 -14.32 9.02 27.15
CA ASP A 88 -15.62 8.74 27.78
C ASP A 88 -16.14 9.92 28.61
N GLN A 89 -15.25 10.79 29.12
CA GLN A 89 -15.66 12.01 29.82
C GLN A 89 -16.48 13.01 28.98
N TYR A 90 -16.51 12.84 27.65
CA TYR A 90 -17.33 13.65 26.74
C TYR A 90 -18.61 12.95 26.30
N TYR A 91 -18.91 11.81 26.92
CA TYR A 91 -20.11 11.04 26.70
C TYR A 91 -21.01 11.14 27.93
N GLU A 92 -22.29 11.18 27.66
CA GLU A 92 -23.37 11.25 28.64
C GLU A 92 -24.36 10.13 28.34
N THR A 93 -25.15 9.76 29.33
CA THR A 93 -26.17 8.72 29.20
C THR A 93 -27.55 9.27 29.52
N TYR A 94 -28.55 8.82 28.78
CA TYR A 94 -29.96 8.97 29.14
C TYR A 94 -30.63 7.59 29.16
N LEU A 95 -31.75 7.48 29.86
CA LEU A 95 -32.50 6.23 29.95
C LEU A 95 -33.59 6.19 28.88
N ALA A 96 -33.75 5.04 28.24
CA ALA A 96 -34.79 4.75 27.28
C ALA A 96 -35.48 3.42 27.60
N PRO A 97 -36.66 3.13 27.03
CA PRO A 97 -37.26 1.80 27.12
C PRO A 97 -36.37 0.77 26.42
N GLU A 98 -36.54 -0.50 26.80
CA GLU A 98 -35.90 -1.61 26.12
C GLU A 98 -36.42 -1.74 24.68
N LEU A 99 -35.56 -2.15 23.74
CA LEU A 99 -35.95 -2.27 22.33
C LEU A 99 -37.06 -3.30 22.10
N ASN A 100 -37.16 -4.31 22.96
CA ASN A 100 -38.17 -5.35 22.95
C ASN A 100 -39.37 -5.06 23.87
N ASP A 101 -39.33 -3.99 24.66
CA ASP A 101 -40.44 -3.50 25.46
C ASP A 101 -40.51 -1.96 25.40
N PRO A 102 -40.97 -1.39 24.26
CA PRO A 102 -41.02 0.06 24.07
C PRO A 102 -42.00 0.78 25.02
N GLU A 103 -42.89 0.06 25.69
CA GLU A 103 -43.85 0.59 26.68
C GLU A 103 -43.41 0.32 28.13
N GLY A 104 -42.25 -0.32 28.31
CA GLY A 104 -41.67 -0.65 29.61
C GLY A 104 -41.02 0.55 30.31
N PRO A 105 -40.55 0.35 31.56
CA PRO A 105 -39.81 1.38 32.28
C PRO A 105 -38.51 1.78 31.55
N LEU A 106 -38.02 3.00 31.78
CA LEU A 106 -36.73 3.46 31.24
C LEU A 106 -35.58 2.76 31.97
N THR A 107 -35.08 1.67 31.40
CA THR A 107 -33.99 0.87 31.99
C THR A 107 -32.76 0.77 31.09
N ARG A 108 -32.91 1.09 29.81
CA ARG A 108 -31.82 0.98 28.84
C ARG A 108 -31.01 2.27 28.83
N GLU A 109 -29.77 2.20 29.27
CA GLU A 109 -28.83 3.32 29.15
C GLU A 109 -28.41 3.49 27.68
N VAL A 110 -28.57 4.70 27.17
CA VAL A 110 -28.13 5.10 25.83
C VAL A 110 -27.05 6.15 25.98
N GLU A 111 -25.85 5.79 25.55
CA GLU A 111 -24.70 6.69 25.55
C GLU A 111 -24.70 7.56 24.27
N TYR A 112 -24.39 8.83 24.43
CA TYR A 112 -24.18 9.76 23.32
C TYR A 112 -23.13 10.81 23.71
N SER A 113 -22.50 11.44 22.72
CA SER A 113 -21.66 12.60 23.01
C SER A 113 -22.41 13.88 22.74
N ARG A 114 -22.26 14.87 23.62
CA ARG A 114 -22.77 16.23 23.39
C ARG A 114 -22.17 16.92 22.15
N PHE A 115 -21.12 16.35 21.56
CA PHE A 115 -20.47 16.82 20.34
C PHE A 115 -20.91 16.08 19.06
N ASP A 116 -21.83 15.11 19.18
CA ASP A 116 -22.35 14.36 18.02
C ASP A 116 -23.02 15.29 17.01
N GLY A 117 -22.75 15.05 15.71
CA GLY A 117 -23.32 15.85 14.61
C GLY A 117 -22.73 17.26 14.46
N GLY A 118 -21.86 17.70 15.37
CA GLY A 118 -21.10 18.94 15.23
C GLY A 118 -20.03 18.86 14.13
N PHE A 119 -19.49 20.02 13.73
CA PHE A 119 -18.52 20.12 12.62
C PHE A 119 -17.29 19.21 12.77
N TYR A 120 -16.75 19.08 13.98
CA TYR A 120 -15.58 18.24 14.26
C TYR A 120 -15.90 16.78 14.59
N GLY A 121 -17.19 16.45 14.78
CA GLY A 121 -17.62 15.16 15.35
C GLY A 121 -17.19 14.95 16.80
N ALA A 122 -17.72 13.90 17.42
CA ALA A 122 -17.38 13.53 18.78
C ALA A 122 -16.00 12.86 18.87
N PRO A 123 -15.26 13.06 19.97
CA PRO A 123 -14.02 12.33 20.21
C PRO A 123 -14.30 10.83 20.37
N SER A 124 -13.33 9.99 19.99
CA SER A 124 -13.50 8.53 20.06
C SER A 124 -13.74 8.03 21.49
N ASN A 125 -14.79 7.24 21.70
CA ASN A 125 -14.97 6.50 22.95
C ASN A 125 -14.21 5.16 23.00
N PHE A 126 -13.45 4.83 21.95
CA PHE A 126 -12.68 3.59 21.90
C PHE A 126 -11.26 3.79 22.42
N LYS A 127 -10.90 2.98 23.42
CA LYS A 127 -9.53 2.88 23.94
C LYS A 127 -8.73 1.82 23.20
N SER A 128 -7.49 2.10 22.82
CA SER A 128 -6.56 1.11 22.28
C SER A 128 -5.16 1.26 22.86
N SER A 129 -4.47 0.13 23.04
CA SER A 129 -3.07 0.10 23.44
C SER A 129 -2.42 -1.08 22.77
N GLY A 130 -1.33 -0.88 22.05
CA GLY A 130 -0.71 -1.99 21.35
C GLY A 130 0.73 -1.79 20.97
N VAL A 131 1.40 -2.91 20.73
CA VAL A 131 2.74 -2.95 20.15
C VAL A 131 2.66 -3.49 18.73
N SER A 132 3.07 -2.65 17.78
CA SER A 132 3.34 -3.02 16.40
C SER A 132 4.78 -3.47 16.26
N ILE A 133 4.99 -4.61 15.61
CA ILE A 133 6.31 -5.17 15.30
C ILE A 133 6.40 -5.22 13.78
N SER A 134 7.50 -4.74 13.22
CA SER A 134 7.78 -4.81 11.79
C SER A 134 9.23 -5.21 11.55
N ILE A 135 9.46 -6.04 10.55
CA ILE A 135 10.80 -6.41 10.09
C ILE A 135 10.84 -6.19 8.59
N ASN A 136 11.69 -5.27 8.16
CA ASN A 136 11.91 -5.00 6.75
C ASN A 136 13.25 -5.62 6.29
N ASN A 137 13.25 -6.31 5.16
CA ASN A 137 14.40 -7.06 4.66
C ASN A 137 14.70 -6.68 3.22
N ASN A 138 15.98 -6.38 2.97
CA ASN A 138 16.52 -6.22 1.63
C ASN A 138 17.65 -7.23 1.44
N ILE A 139 17.60 -7.99 0.35
CA ILE A 139 18.59 -9.00 -0.01
C ILE A 139 19.14 -8.66 -1.38
N GLU A 140 20.45 -8.58 -1.47
CA GLU A 140 21.20 -8.33 -2.69
C GLU A 140 22.30 -9.38 -2.85
N ALA A 141 22.77 -9.59 -4.07
CA ALA A 141 23.88 -10.48 -4.36
C ALA A 141 24.90 -9.80 -5.27
N LYS A 142 26.17 -10.14 -5.07
CA LYS A 142 27.21 -9.97 -6.09
C LYS A 142 27.28 -11.26 -6.88
N VAL A 143 27.10 -11.16 -8.20
CA VAL A 143 27.14 -12.27 -9.13
C VAL A 143 28.23 -12.04 -10.16
N ARG A 144 28.82 -13.12 -10.67
CA ARG A 144 29.72 -13.01 -11.82
C ARG A 144 28.92 -12.56 -13.03
N ASP A 145 29.47 -11.65 -13.83
CA ASP A 145 28.88 -11.27 -15.09
C ASP A 145 28.77 -12.48 -16.05
N LYS A 146 27.77 -12.45 -16.92
CA LYS A 146 27.66 -13.42 -18.02
C LYS A 146 28.69 -13.13 -19.10
N ASP A 147 29.13 -11.87 -19.22
CA ASP A 147 30.21 -11.48 -20.11
C ASP A 147 31.57 -11.85 -19.48
N SER A 148 32.27 -12.78 -20.13
CA SER A 148 33.60 -13.25 -19.69
C SER A 148 34.69 -12.18 -19.75
N THR A 149 34.43 -11.04 -20.38
CA THR A 149 35.36 -9.91 -20.48
C THR A 149 35.15 -8.87 -19.37
N ALA A 150 34.02 -8.92 -18.66
CA ALA A 150 33.76 -8.04 -17.53
C ALA A 150 34.68 -8.39 -16.35
N LEU A 151 35.48 -7.41 -15.93
CA LEU A 151 36.45 -7.56 -14.85
C LEU A 151 35.81 -7.43 -13.46
N GLU A 152 34.63 -6.82 -13.38
CA GLU A 152 33.94 -6.55 -12.12
C GLU A 152 32.64 -7.38 -11.97
N PRO A 153 32.32 -7.82 -10.75
CA PRO A 153 31.10 -8.55 -10.50
C PRO A 153 29.88 -7.64 -10.50
N LYS A 154 28.80 -8.11 -11.13
CA LYS A 154 27.52 -7.42 -11.16
C LYS A 154 26.80 -7.53 -9.82
N LYS A 155 26.34 -6.40 -9.28
CA LYS A 155 25.43 -6.36 -8.13
C LYS A 155 23.99 -6.49 -8.63
N ILE A 156 23.21 -7.38 -8.03
CA ILE A 156 21.77 -7.55 -8.31
C ILE A 156 20.97 -7.53 -7.02
N THR A 157 19.78 -6.96 -7.05
CA THR A 157 18.81 -7.11 -5.95
C THR A 157 18.08 -8.45 -6.12
N LEU A 158 17.89 -9.21 -5.04
CA LEU A 158 17.13 -10.46 -5.05
C LEU A 158 15.75 -10.29 -4.42
N LEU A 159 15.68 -9.47 -3.38
CA LEU A 159 14.45 -9.17 -2.65
C LEU A 159 14.54 -7.74 -2.13
N ASN A 160 13.58 -6.91 -2.49
CA ASN A 160 13.51 -5.55 -2.04
C ASN A 160 12.29 -5.37 -1.12
N ASN A 161 12.50 -4.65 -0.02
CA ASN A 161 11.43 -4.19 0.86
C ASN A 161 10.51 -5.33 1.35
N LEU A 162 11.05 -6.51 1.66
CA LEU A 162 10.27 -7.58 2.28
C LEU A 162 9.92 -7.16 3.71
N SER A 163 8.73 -6.62 3.87
CA SER A 163 8.14 -6.18 5.12
C SER A 163 7.28 -7.29 5.70
N VAL A 164 7.51 -7.63 6.96
CA VAL A 164 6.69 -8.54 7.75
C VAL A 164 6.24 -7.76 8.99
N SER A 165 4.95 -7.55 9.17
CA SER A 165 4.43 -6.76 10.27
C SER A 165 3.18 -7.34 10.93
N THR A 166 3.06 -7.12 12.24
CA THR A 166 1.91 -7.50 13.05
C THR A 166 1.73 -6.50 14.20
N ASN A 167 0.59 -6.54 14.87
CA ASN A 167 0.29 -5.68 16.01
C ASN A 167 -0.40 -6.49 17.10
N TYR A 168 0.02 -6.32 18.35
CA TYR A 168 -0.63 -6.92 19.51
C TYR A 168 -1.37 -5.84 20.29
N ASN A 169 -2.70 -5.92 20.35
CA ASN A 169 -3.54 -5.00 21.12
C ASN A 169 -3.76 -5.56 22.55
N PHE A 170 -3.23 -4.86 23.54
CA PHE A 170 -3.34 -5.24 24.96
C PHE A 170 -4.75 -5.10 25.52
N LEU A 171 -5.57 -4.22 24.94
CA LEU A 171 -6.89 -3.86 25.44
C LEU A 171 -8.04 -4.53 24.68
N ALA A 172 -7.77 -5.34 23.66
CA ALA A 172 -8.81 -6.11 22.99
C ALA A 172 -9.28 -7.27 23.88
N ASP A 173 -10.59 -7.51 23.96
CA ASP A 173 -11.15 -8.63 24.76
C ASP A 173 -10.78 -10.00 24.19
N SER A 174 -10.67 -10.09 22.87
CA SER A 174 -10.28 -11.30 22.15
C SER A 174 -9.42 -10.93 20.95
N LEU A 175 -8.77 -11.92 20.35
CA LEU A 175 -8.10 -11.75 19.06
C LEU A 175 -6.98 -10.69 19.08
N LYS A 176 -6.26 -10.61 20.21
CA LYS A 176 -5.28 -9.56 20.55
C LYS A 176 -4.15 -9.41 19.53
N LEU A 177 -3.62 -10.50 19.00
CA LEU A 177 -2.61 -10.51 17.93
C LEU A 177 -3.26 -10.29 16.56
N SER A 178 -2.89 -9.25 15.83
CA SER A 178 -3.39 -8.98 14.49
C SER A 178 -2.80 -9.96 13.45
N PRO A 179 -3.51 -10.24 12.34
CA PRO A 179 -2.94 -10.99 11.23
C PRO A 179 -1.58 -10.44 10.79
N LEU A 180 -0.64 -11.34 10.51
CA LEU A 180 0.69 -11.03 10.03
C LEU A 180 0.58 -10.59 8.56
N ARG A 181 0.95 -9.35 8.27
CA ARG A 181 1.03 -8.81 6.91
C ARG A 181 2.43 -9.02 6.39
N VAL A 182 2.54 -9.57 5.18
CA VAL A 182 3.81 -9.72 4.49
C VAL A 182 3.69 -9.06 3.13
N SER A 183 4.66 -8.24 2.75
CA SER A 183 4.71 -7.62 1.43
C SER A 183 6.15 -7.50 0.96
N GLY A 184 6.40 -7.51 -0.33
CA GLY A 184 7.73 -7.28 -0.87
C GLY A 184 7.75 -7.23 -2.38
N THR A 185 8.94 -6.96 -2.92
CA THR A 185 9.18 -6.89 -4.35
C THR A 185 10.33 -7.80 -4.73
N ILE A 186 10.11 -8.69 -5.70
CA ILE A 186 11.15 -9.54 -6.28
C ILE A 186 11.49 -8.97 -7.65
N PRO A 187 12.63 -8.28 -7.81
CA PRO A 187 13.11 -7.89 -9.12
C PRO A 187 13.63 -9.14 -9.85
N ILE A 188 12.94 -9.54 -10.91
CA ILE A 188 13.31 -10.71 -11.72
C ILE A 188 14.32 -10.30 -12.80
N ILE A 189 14.08 -9.14 -13.41
CA ILE A 189 15.00 -8.49 -14.34
C ILE A 189 15.13 -7.06 -13.86
N GLU A 190 16.35 -6.68 -13.49
CA GLU A 190 16.68 -5.36 -12.98
C GLU A 190 16.12 -4.26 -13.88
N SER A 191 15.33 -3.37 -13.28
CA SER A 191 14.66 -2.23 -13.93
C SER A 191 13.66 -2.55 -15.05
N LYS A 192 13.38 -3.83 -15.36
CA LYS A 192 12.44 -4.22 -16.43
C LYS A 192 11.29 -5.09 -15.95
N LEU A 193 11.55 -5.94 -14.95
CA LEU A 193 10.59 -6.91 -14.45
C LEU A 193 10.64 -7.02 -12.94
N SER A 194 9.52 -6.72 -12.29
CA SER A 194 9.35 -6.92 -10.86
C SER A 194 8.03 -7.62 -10.55
N VAL A 195 8.07 -8.46 -9.52
CA VAL A 195 6.89 -9.08 -8.92
C VAL A 195 6.69 -8.44 -7.56
N ASN A 196 5.63 -7.65 -7.43
CA ASN A 196 5.19 -7.08 -6.17
C ASN A 196 4.17 -8.03 -5.57
N PHE A 197 4.33 -8.41 -4.31
CA PHE A 197 3.39 -9.32 -3.65
C PHE A 197 3.01 -8.78 -2.27
N ASN A 198 1.81 -9.13 -1.83
CA ASN A 198 1.40 -9.01 -0.45
C ASN A 198 0.56 -10.21 -0.04
N MET A 199 0.56 -10.51 1.26
CA MET A 199 -0.25 -11.56 1.84
C MET A 199 -0.60 -11.23 3.28
N THR A 200 -1.73 -11.75 3.72
CA THR A 200 -2.20 -11.68 5.10
C THR A 200 -2.32 -13.09 5.66
N LEU A 201 -1.64 -13.32 6.78
CA LEU A 201 -1.51 -14.59 7.47
C LEU A 201 -2.19 -14.46 8.84
N ASP A 202 -3.40 -15.00 8.97
CA ASP A 202 -4.18 -14.92 10.21
C ASP A 202 -3.75 -16.04 11.19
N PRO A 203 -3.33 -15.71 12.42
CA PRO A 203 -2.93 -16.71 13.40
C PRO A 203 -4.11 -17.49 13.98
N TYR A 204 -5.35 -17.05 13.80
CA TYR A 204 -6.52 -17.64 14.45
C TYR A 204 -7.26 -18.66 13.58
N ALA A 205 -7.86 -19.63 14.25
CA ALA A 205 -8.69 -20.66 13.67
C ALA A 205 -10.09 -20.14 13.28
N LEU A 206 -10.81 -20.97 12.52
CA LEU A 206 -12.25 -20.81 12.30
C LEU A 206 -13.03 -21.89 13.05
N ASN A 207 -14.24 -21.55 13.48
CA ASN A 207 -15.22 -22.52 13.95
C ASN A 207 -15.91 -23.26 12.76
N ASN A 208 -16.91 -24.09 13.10
CA ASN A 208 -17.69 -24.84 12.10
C ASN A 208 -18.54 -23.93 11.19
N ASN A 209 -18.87 -22.72 11.66
CA ASN A 209 -19.62 -21.72 10.91
C ASN A 209 -18.70 -20.78 10.09
N ASN A 210 -17.42 -21.13 9.91
CA ASN A 210 -16.41 -20.32 9.22
C ASN A 210 -16.14 -18.95 9.85
N GLN A 211 -16.48 -18.76 11.13
CA GLN A 211 -16.19 -17.54 11.87
C GLN A 211 -14.88 -17.68 12.61
N ARG A 212 -14.10 -16.60 12.61
CA ARG A 212 -12.84 -16.50 13.35
C ARG A 212 -13.11 -16.61 14.86
N ILE A 213 -12.28 -17.40 15.53
CA ILE A 213 -12.36 -17.62 16.99
C ILE A 213 -11.02 -17.36 17.65
N ASP A 214 -11.04 -16.99 18.93
CA ASP A 214 -9.83 -16.69 19.71
C ASP A 214 -9.06 -17.96 20.13
N LYS A 215 -8.65 -18.72 19.12
CA LYS A 215 -7.84 -19.92 19.25
C LYS A 215 -6.84 -19.94 18.12
N LEU A 216 -5.56 -20.14 18.43
CA LEU A 216 -4.53 -20.21 17.40
C LEU A 216 -4.82 -21.35 16.42
N ASN A 217 -4.59 -21.11 15.13
CA ASN A 217 -4.83 -22.09 14.07
C ASN A 217 -3.98 -23.34 14.28
N ILE A 218 -2.73 -23.17 14.71
CA ILE A 218 -1.82 -24.28 15.04
C ILE A 218 -2.34 -25.14 16.21
N SER A 219 -2.93 -24.54 17.24
CA SER A 219 -3.50 -25.29 18.38
C SER A 219 -4.86 -25.90 18.05
N ASN A 220 -5.41 -25.60 16.88
CA ASN A 220 -6.63 -26.18 16.35
C ASN A 220 -6.37 -27.20 15.23
N GLY A 221 -5.15 -27.75 15.12
CA GLY A 221 -4.79 -28.78 14.14
C GLY A 221 -4.52 -28.25 12.73
N GLY A 222 -4.45 -26.93 12.54
CA GLY A 222 -4.10 -26.28 11.28
C GLY A 222 -2.62 -25.92 11.15
N SER A 223 -2.29 -25.22 10.08
CA SER A 223 -0.99 -24.58 9.85
C SER A 223 -0.68 -23.49 10.89
N LEU A 224 0.57 -22.99 10.92
CA LEU A 224 0.97 -21.89 11.81
C LEU A 224 0.09 -20.65 11.63
N PHE A 225 -0.21 -20.31 10.38
CA PHE A 225 -1.14 -19.24 10.01
C PHE A 225 -2.06 -19.70 8.88
N ARG A 226 -3.23 -19.09 8.78
CA ARG A 226 -4.13 -19.19 7.63
C ARG A 226 -3.81 -18.07 6.65
N LEU A 227 -3.53 -18.42 5.39
CA LEU A 227 -3.48 -17.43 4.32
C LEU A 227 -4.90 -16.96 4.03
N THR A 228 -5.23 -15.74 4.45
CA THR A 228 -6.58 -15.16 4.27
C THR A 228 -6.68 -14.30 3.03
N ASN A 229 -5.58 -13.67 2.63
CA ASN A 229 -5.47 -12.90 1.41
C ASN A 229 -4.05 -13.04 0.84
N ALA A 230 -3.93 -13.09 -0.47
CA ALA A 230 -2.65 -12.87 -1.16
C ALA A 230 -2.91 -12.10 -2.44
N SER A 231 -1.99 -11.21 -2.82
CA SER A 231 -1.97 -10.67 -4.16
C SER A 231 -0.56 -10.60 -4.72
N ALA A 232 -0.48 -10.69 -6.03
CA ALA A 232 0.74 -10.47 -6.77
C ALA A 232 0.45 -9.61 -8.00
N ASN A 233 1.33 -8.65 -8.26
CA ASN A 233 1.36 -7.86 -9.47
C ASN A 233 2.71 -8.06 -10.16
N PHE A 234 2.65 -8.39 -11.43
CA PHE A 234 3.76 -8.59 -12.34
C PHE A 234 3.72 -7.48 -13.38
N GLY A 235 4.77 -6.70 -13.52
CA GLY A 235 4.87 -5.66 -14.54
C GLY A 235 6.13 -5.83 -15.38
N TYR A 236 5.98 -5.88 -16.70
CA TYR A 236 7.09 -5.88 -17.66
C TYR A 236 6.96 -4.73 -18.65
N SER A 237 8.06 -4.01 -18.91
CA SER A 237 8.13 -2.96 -19.93
C SER A 237 9.12 -3.34 -21.04
N PHE A 238 8.62 -3.33 -22.28
CA PHE A 238 9.38 -3.46 -23.52
C PHE A 238 9.55 -2.08 -24.16
N SER A 239 10.66 -1.85 -24.85
CA SER A 239 10.90 -0.64 -25.64
C SER A 239 11.75 -0.94 -26.88
N SER A 240 11.67 -0.10 -27.92
CA SER A 240 12.52 -0.18 -29.11
C SER A 240 14.02 -0.15 -28.77
N LYS A 241 14.42 0.68 -27.80
CA LYS A 241 15.80 0.74 -27.26
C LYS A 241 16.24 -0.55 -26.56
N SER A 242 15.32 -1.39 -26.08
CA SER A 242 15.66 -2.64 -25.39
C SER A 242 16.30 -3.71 -26.28
N PHE A 243 16.29 -3.54 -27.60
CA PHE A 243 16.85 -4.49 -28.57
C PHE A 243 18.10 -3.99 -29.28
N ASN A 244 18.49 -2.72 -29.09
CA ASN A 244 19.73 -2.19 -29.63
C ASN A 244 20.90 -2.57 -28.72
N LYS A 245 21.82 -3.36 -29.28
CA LYS A 245 22.96 -4.00 -28.59
C LYS A 245 24.15 -3.05 -28.43
N LYS A 246 23.91 -1.76 -28.18
CA LYS A 246 24.97 -0.81 -27.82
C LYS A 246 24.96 -0.64 -26.30
N THR A 247 26.09 -1.04 -25.73
CA THR A 247 26.41 -0.99 -24.31
C THR A 247 26.56 0.46 -23.91
N GLU A 248 25.59 1.01 -23.19
CA GLU A 248 25.78 2.26 -22.46
C GLU A 248 25.27 2.09 -21.03
N ASN A 249 26.24 2.20 -20.12
CA ASN A 249 26.01 2.44 -18.72
C ASN A 249 25.48 3.87 -18.60
N GLU A 250 24.17 4.01 -18.51
CA GLU A 250 23.61 5.23 -17.93
C GLU A 250 23.49 5.01 -16.42
N ASP A 251 24.13 5.90 -15.66
CA ASP A 251 24.01 6.04 -14.21
C ASP A 251 22.58 6.46 -13.84
N ARG A 252 21.67 5.48 -13.77
CA ARG A 252 20.22 5.68 -13.61
C ARG A 252 19.76 5.68 -12.15
N ASP A 253 20.39 6.51 -11.33
CA ASP A 253 20.06 6.66 -9.89
C ASP A 253 19.19 7.89 -9.56
N GLN A 254 18.61 8.58 -10.55
CA GLN A 254 17.89 9.86 -10.33
C GLN A 254 16.37 9.84 -10.59
N ASN A 255 15.69 8.70 -10.48
CA ASN A 255 14.23 8.69 -10.60
C ASN A 255 13.57 9.08 -9.25
N GLU A 256 13.35 10.39 -9.03
CA GLU A 256 12.75 10.94 -7.80
C GLU A 256 11.29 10.48 -7.61
N THR A 257 10.58 10.13 -8.68
CA THR A 257 9.20 9.65 -8.64
C THR A 257 9.07 8.27 -7.96
N PHE A 258 10.13 7.45 -7.93
CA PHE A 258 10.15 6.18 -7.17
C PHE A 258 10.31 6.39 -5.65
N ARG A 259 10.89 7.50 -5.21
CA ARG A 259 11.13 7.79 -3.78
C ARG A 259 9.87 8.21 -3.02
N ASN A 260 8.87 8.75 -3.71
CA ASN A 260 7.62 9.25 -3.12
C ASN A 260 6.40 8.32 -3.27
N GLY A 261 6.58 7.06 -3.70
CA GLY A 261 5.50 6.06 -3.72
C GLY A 261 4.40 6.30 -4.76
N GLY A 262 4.61 7.22 -5.72
CA GLY A 262 3.75 7.40 -6.89
C GLY A 262 4.04 6.36 -7.97
N ARG A 263 3.06 6.08 -8.83
CA ARG A 263 3.24 5.21 -9.98
C ARG A 263 3.57 6.03 -11.24
N PRO A 264 4.69 5.75 -11.95
CA PRO A 264 5.01 6.38 -13.25
C PRO A 264 4.19 5.76 -14.40
N ASP A 265 3.15 4.99 -14.10
CA ASP A 265 2.45 4.14 -15.04
C ASP A 265 1.08 4.73 -15.43
N ALA A 266 0.89 5.02 -16.72
CA ALA A 266 -0.37 5.53 -17.27
C ALA A 266 -1.45 4.42 -17.39
N LEU A 267 -1.45 3.42 -16.51
CA LEU A 267 -2.21 2.17 -16.65
C LEU A 267 -3.73 2.34 -16.55
N PHE A 268 -4.19 3.46 -16.00
CA PHE A 268 -5.61 3.75 -15.82
C PHE A 268 -6.05 5.03 -16.52
N GLY A 269 -5.26 5.49 -17.49
CA GLY A 269 -5.43 6.81 -18.11
C GLY A 269 -4.85 7.91 -17.22
N LYS A 270 -4.09 8.83 -17.83
CA LYS A 270 -3.75 10.11 -17.19
C LYS A 270 -4.94 11.06 -17.38
N SER A 271 -5.25 11.88 -16.39
CA SER A 271 -6.24 12.96 -16.54
C SER A 271 -5.89 13.84 -17.75
N ILE A 272 -6.92 14.29 -18.46
CA ILE A 272 -6.82 15.21 -19.62
C ILE A 272 -6.10 16.52 -19.26
N ASP A 273 -5.97 16.85 -17.97
CA ASP A 273 -5.33 18.09 -17.53
C ASP A 273 -3.78 18.03 -17.55
N ASN A 274 -3.19 16.85 -17.76
CA ASN A 274 -1.73 16.68 -17.95
C ASN A 274 -1.36 16.60 -19.44
N ILE A 275 -1.92 17.51 -20.25
CA ILE A 275 -1.59 17.71 -21.68
C ILE A 275 -0.27 18.47 -21.86
N ASN A 276 0.44 18.86 -20.80
CA ASN A 276 1.76 19.49 -20.90
C ASN A 276 2.92 18.48 -21.01
N GLY A 277 2.80 17.49 -21.91
CA GLY A 277 3.95 16.96 -22.65
C GLY A 277 5.17 16.34 -21.93
N GLU A 278 5.27 16.29 -20.61
CA GLU A 278 6.44 15.73 -19.91
C GLU A 278 6.37 14.19 -19.93
N PHE A 279 6.72 13.62 -21.08
CA PHE A 279 7.09 12.21 -21.27
C PHE A 279 8.59 11.96 -21.09
N TYR A 280 9.34 13.02 -20.81
CA TYR A 280 10.73 13.05 -20.40
C TYR A 280 10.75 13.90 -19.11
N GLU A 281 11.19 13.35 -17.98
CA GLU A 281 11.89 14.20 -17.01
C GLU A 281 13.09 14.74 -17.80
N ASP A 282 13.34 16.05 -17.71
CA ASP A 282 14.48 16.74 -18.33
C ASP A 282 15.82 16.06 -17.96
N GLU A 283 16.19 15.01 -18.69
CA GLU A 283 17.57 14.85 -19.10
C GLU A 283 17.65 15.69 -20.38
N GLU A 284 18.21 16.90 -20.26
CA GLU A 284 18.80 17.56 -21.41
C GLU A 284 19.58 16.48 -22.16
N PRO A 285 19.25 16.19 -23.44
CA PRO A 285 20.13 15.34 -24.20
C PRO A 285 21.48 16.05 -24.17
N GLU A 286 22.53 15.38 -23.65
CA GLU A 286 23.88 15.75 -24.07
C GLU A 286 23.81 15.84 -25.60
N GLU A 287 24.35 16.94 -26.14
CA GLU A 287 24.33 17.30 -27.56
C GLU A 287 24.93 16.19 -28.44
N ASP A 288 24.21 15.08 -28.61
CA ASP A 288 24.35 14.19 -29.72
C ASP A 288 23.65 14.92 -30.87
N GLU A 289 24.49 15.57 -31.66
CA GLU A 289 24.16 16.22 -32.93
C GLU A 289 22.96 15.53 -33.58
N GLU A 290 21.93 16.31 -33.92
CA GLU A 290 20.78 15.89 -34.70
C GLU A 290 21.26 15.29 -36.04
N GLU A 291 21.65 14.02 -36.03
CA GLU A 291 21.72 13.22 -37.24
C GLU A 291 20.26 13.04 -37.67
N GLU A 292 19.80 13.96 -38.53
CA GLU A 292 18.64 13.75 -39.41
C GLU A 292 18.82 12.38 -40.07
N GLN A 293 18.27 11.34 -39.44
CA GLN A 293 18.30 10.01 -40.02
C GLN A 293 17.49 10.11 -41.30
N GLU A 294 18.15 9.91 -42.45
CA GLU A 294 17.47 9.85 -43.74
C GLU A 294 16.19 9.02 -43.58
N LEU A 295 15.03 9.57 -44.01
CA LEU A 295 13.68 8.99 -43.89
C LEU A 295 13.57 7.48 -44.22
N TYR A 296 14.57 6.94 -44.92
CA TYR A 296 14.69 5.54 -45.29
C TYR A 296 15.13 4.59 -44.15
N ASN A 297 15.77 5.10 -43.07
CA ASN A 297 16.28 4.30 -41.95
C ASN A 297 15.65 4.63 -40.57
N TYR A 298 14.50 5.32 -40.55
CA TYR A 298 13.85 5.71 -39.30
C TYR A 298 13.38 4.50 -38.48
N THR A 299 13.97 4.29 -37.29
CA THR A 299 13.53 3.26 -36.35
C THR A 299 12.40 3.78 -35.47
N LEU A 300 11.17 3.35 -35.76
CA LEU A 300 9.96 3.75 -35.02
C LEU A 300 10.11 3.45 -33.52
N PRO A 301 10.16 4.47 -32.63
CA PRO A 301 10.22 4.23 -31.21
C PRO A 301 8.85 3.73 -30.71
N TRP A 302 8.90 2.66 -29.92
CA TRP A 302 7.70 2.06 -29.33
C TRP A 302 7.98 1.61 -27.90
N ASN A 303 6.93 1.60 -27.09
CA ASN A 303 6.90 0.98 -25.78
C ASN A 303 5.71 0.02 -25.66
N LEU A 304 5.86 -1.03 -24.87
CA LEU A 304 4.76 -1.92 -24.50
C LEU A 304 4.93 -2.30 -23.04
N ARG A 305 3.90 -2.07 -22.25
CA ARG A 305 3.83 -2.44 -20.84
C ARG A 305 2.77 -3.50 -20.68
N VAL A 306 3.11 -4.59 -19.99
CA VAL A 306 2.19 -5.67 -19.64
C VAL A 306 2.17 -5.80 -18.13
N ASN A 307 0.99 -5.74 -17.54
CA ASN A 307 0.77 -5.88 -16.10
C ASN A 307 -0.22 -7.01 -15.83
N TYR A 308 0.19 -8.00 -15.06
CA TYR A 308 -0.66 -9.09 -14.61
C TYR A 308 -0.88 -8.98 -13.11
N ASN A 309 -2.15 -8.96 -12.70
CA ASN A 309 -2.55 -8.87 -11.30
C ASN A 309 -3.35 -10.12 -10.94
N VAL A 310 -3.09 -10.69 -9.77
CA VAL A 310 -3.85 -11.81 -9.21
C VAL A 310 -4.13 -11.56 -7.73
N ASN A 311 -5.37 -11.84 -7.31
CA ASN A 311 -5.83 -11.76 -5.94
C ASN A 311 -6.43 -13.11 -5.51
N TYR A 312 -6.04 -13.58 -4.33
CA TYR A 312 -6.52 -14.78 -3.68
C TYR A 312 -7.22 -14.40 -2.38
N GLY A 313 -8.44 -14.90 -2.18
CA GLY A 313 -9.26 -14.64 -0.99
C GLY A 313 -9.66 -15.94 -0.29
N ASN A 314 -9.49 -15.96 1.03
CA ASN A 314 -9.77 -17.13 1.87
C ASN A 314 -10.06 -16.76 3.34
N LEU A 315 -10.87 -15.72 3.57
CA LEU A 315 -11.27 -15.26 4.91
C LEU A 315 -11.99 -16.36 5.72
N GLY A 316 -12.90 -17.10 5.07
CA GLY A 316 -13.83 -18.06 5.64
C GLY A 316 -13.86 -19.40 4.90
N ARG A 317 -12.70 -19.90 4.43
CA ARG A 317 -12.54 -21.15 3.64
C ARG A 317 -13.00 -21.07 2.17
N GLN A 318 -13.10 -19.87 1.58
CA GLN A 318 -13.45 -19.72 0.15
C GLN A 318 -12.42 -20.34 -0.78
N ASN A 319 -11.12 -20.26 -0.42
CA ASN A 319 -10.00 -20.79 -1.20
C ASN A 319 -10.07 -20.47 -2.70
N MET A 320 -10.28 -19.19 -3.05
CA MET A 320 -10.55 -18.80 -4.43
C MET A 320 -9.66 -17.66 -4.91
N ILE A 321 -9.35 -17.66 -6.21
CA ILE A 321 -8.85 -16.48 -6.91
C ILE A 321 -10.05 -15.54 -7.07
N THR A 322 -10.01 -14.40 -6.39
CA THR A 322 -11.12 -13.43 -6.39
C THR A 322 -11.08 -12.53 -7.62
N SER A 323 -9.89 -12.29 -8.16
CA SER A 323 -9.72 -11.58 -9.43
C SER A 323 -8.36 -11.90 -10.00
N HIS A 324 -8.25 -11.98 -11.32
CA HIS A 324 -6.98 -11.94 -12.02
C HIS A 324 -7.14 -11.30 -13.40
N ALA A 325 -6.26 -10.36 -13.73
CA ALA A 325 -6.40 -9.56 -14.94
C ALA A 325 -5.04 -9.24 -15.53
N MET A 326 -5.00 -9.19 -16.86
CA MET A 326 -3.85 -8.75 -17.63
C MET A 326 -4.18 -7.43 -18.31
N ASN A 327 -3.48 -6.37 -17.95
CA ASN A 327 -3.57 -5.06 -18.59
C ASN A 327 -2.35 -4.86 -19.47
N PHE A 328 -2.55 -4.28 -20.65
CA PHE A 328 -1.48 -3.93 -21.56
C PHE A 328 -1.69 -2.51 -22.08
N SER A 329 -0.60 -1.76 -22.16
CA SER A 329 -0.58 -0.40 -22.69
C SER A 329 0.67 -0.19 -23.51
N GLY A 330 0.57 0.47 -24.65
CA GLY A 330 1.73 0.80 -25.46
C GLY A 330 1.52 2.09 -26.21
N ASP A 331 2.61 2.77 -26.48
CA ASP A 331 2.67 3.96 -27.30
C ASP A 331 3.68 3.73 -28.43
N VAL A 332 3.34 4.17 -29.64
CA VAL A 332 4.18 4.14 -30.83
C VAL A 332 4.19 5.51 -31.48
N GLU A 333 5.38 5.97 -31.85
CA GLU A 333 5.53 7.12 -32.73
C GLU A 333 5.56 6.62 -34.18
N LEU A 334 4.54 6.96 -34.96
CA LEU A 334 4.38 6.45 -36.33
C LEU A 334 5.21 7.24 -37.36
N GLY A 335 5.73 8.40 -36.96
CA GLY A 335 6.50 9.34 -37.75
C GLY A 335 6.62 10.65 -36.98
N GLU A 336 7.41 11.61 -37.48
CA GLU A 336 7.65 12.89 -36.80
C GLU A 336 6.36 13.47 -36.22
N ARG A 337 6.33 13.55 -34.87
CA ARG A 337 5.26 14.20 -34.10
C ARG A 337 3.91 13.50 -34.12
N TRP A 338 3.81 12.27 -34.64
CA TRP A 338 2.59 11.46 -34.61
C TRP A 338 2.67 10.36 -33.56
N PHE A 339 1.89 10.51 -32.50
CA PHE A 339 1.84 9.57 -31.39
C PHE A 339 0.52 8.81 -31.38
N VAL A 340 0.60 7.49 -31.31
CA VAL A 340 -0.55 6.60 -31.11
C VAL A 340 -0.34 5.80 -29.84
N GLY A 341 -1.28 5.94 -28.90
CA GLY A 341 -1.31 5.18 -27.66
C GLY A 341 -2.51 4.25 -27.64
N ALA A 342 -2.32 3.04 -27.12
CA ALA A 342 -3.40 2.10 -26.85
C ALA A 342 -3.29 1.56 -25.43
N SER A 343 -4.41 1.37 -24.76
CA SER A 343 -4.49 0.64 -23.49
C SER A 343 -5.74 -0.24 -23.45
N SER A 344 -5.58 -1.47 -23.02
CA SER A 344 -6.66 -2.44 -22.89
C SER A 344 -6.27 -3.48 -21.85
N GLY A 345 -7.18 -4.39 -21.54
CA GLY A 345 -6.89 -5.52 -20.67
C GLY A 345 -7.87 -6.65 -20.86
N ILE A 346 -7.62 -7.75 -20.17
CA ILE A 346 -8.45 -8.94 -20.12
C ILE A 346 -8.65 -9.26 -18.64
N ASP A 347 -9.90 -9.26 -18.18
CA ASP A 347 -10.28 -9.89 -16.92
C ASP A 347 -10.37 -11.39 -17.15
N LEU A 348 -9.41 -12.13 -16.60
CA LEU A 348 -9.32 -13.58 -16.76
C LEU A 348 -10.30 -14.30 -15.83
N THR A 349 -10.98 -13.59 -14.92
CA THR A 349 -12.01 -14.15 -14.02
C THR A 349 -13.26 -14.46 -14.84
N ASP A 350 -13.67 -13.51 -15.67
CA ASP A 350 -14.85 -13.60 -16.52
C ASP A 350 -14.50 -13.92 -18.00
N GLY A 351 -13.22 -13.87 -18.37
CA GLY A 351 -12.73 -14.06 -19.73
C GLY A 351 -13.08 -12.91 -20.68
N LYS A 352 -13.29 -11.70 -20.17
CA LYS A 352 -13.76 -10.54 -20.93
C LYS A 352 -12.66 -9.49 -21.09
N PHE A 353 -12.69 -8.79 -22.22
CA PHE A 353 -11.87 -7.60 -22.40
C PHE A 353 -12.38 -6.45 -21.52
N THR A 354 -11.45 -5.70 -20.95
CA THR A 354 -11.73 -4.40 -20.34
C THR A 354 -11.85 -3.34 -21.45
N PRO A 355 -12.46 -2.17 -21.18
CA PRO A 355 -12.58 -1.12 -22.18
C PRO A 355 -11.23 -0.74 -22.80
N THR A 356 -11.15 -0.83 -24.13
CA THR A 356 -9.98 -0.40 -24.90
C THR A 356 -10.04 1.11 -25.13
N GLN A 357 -8.95 1.80 -24.80
CA GLN A 357 -8.76 3.21 -25.11
C GLN A 357 -7.69 3.35 -26.19
N LEU A 358 -8.02 4.12 -27.23
CA LEU A 358 -7.07 4.56 -28.25
C LEU A 358 -6.86 6.06 -28.10
N ARG A 359 -5.60 6.49 -28.20
CA ARG A 359 -5.17 7.87 -28.09
C ARG A 359 -4.39 8.22 -29.35
N PHE A 360 -4.71 9.35 -29.95
CA PHE A 360 -4.03 9.88 -31.11
C PHE A 360 -3.62 11.32 -30.78
N ARG A 361 -2.34 11.63 -30.91
CA ARG A 361 -1.80 12.98 -30.71
C ARG A 361 -0.90 13.32 -31.87
N ARG A 362 -1.04 14.55 -32.38
CA ARG A 362 -0.09 15.16 -33.31
C ARG A 362 0.47 16.42 -32.67
N ASP A 363 1.77 16.53 -32.59
CA ASP A 363 2.41 17.80 -32.23
C ASP A 363 2.45 18.73 -33.45
N LEU A 364 1.95 19.94 -33.27
CA LEU A 364 1.83 20.97 -34.31
C LEU A 364 2.87 22.08 -34.15
N GLU A 365 3.70 22.05 -33.09
CA GLU A 365 4.76 23.04 -32.85
C GLU A 365 4.25 24.49 -32.94
N SER A 366 3.21 24.79 -32.17
CA SER A 366 2.78 26.17 -32.00
C SER A 366 3.40 26.72 -30.72
N PHE A 367 4.40 27.59 -30.90
CA PHE A 367 4.95 28.45 -29.85
C PHE A 367 3.90 29.44 -29.31
#